data_AF-A0A0S2W4M7-F1
#
_entry.id   AF-A0A0S2W4M7-F1
#
_cell.length_a   1.000
_cell.length_b   1.000
_cell.length_c   1.000
_cell.angle_alpha   90.00
_cell.angle_beta   90.00
_cell.angle_gamma   90.00
#
_symmetry.space_group_name_H-M   'P 1'
#
loop_
_entity.id
_entity.type
_entity.pdbx_description
1 polymer ?
#
loop_
_entity_poly.entity_id
_entity_poly.type
_entity_poly.pdbx_seq_one_letter_code
_entity_poly.pdbx_strand_id
1 'polypeptide(L)' 'MSTKDIIQPLVGTKDIVVKDLFFDAVVNAFAVAAQPTKKEQCRCSRCHRKAPYYDATSLTAEAETL' A
#
# COMPACT_ATOMS: atom_id res chain seq x y z
N MET A 1 -22.48 5.13 5.01
CA MET A 1 -21.35 5.71 4.26
C MET A 1 -20.15 5.65 5.18
N SER A 2 -19.13 4.88 4.84
CA SER A 2 -17.95 4.74 5.72
C SER A 2 -17.06 5.97 5.56
N THR A 3 -16.29 6.32 6.60
CA THR A 3 -15.31 7.42 6.55
C THR A 3 -14.30 7.23 5.41
N LYS A 4 -14.03 5.97 5.03
CA LYS A 4 -13.18 5.61 3.88
C LYS A 4 -13.79 6.09 2.56
N ASP A 5 -15.11 5.99 2.39
CA ASP A 5 -15.81 6.43 1.18
C ASP A 5 -15.75 7.96 1.00
N ILE A 6 -15.65 8.70 2.11
CA ILE A 6 -15.53 10.17 2.09
C ILE A 6 -14.09 10.61 1.83
N ILE A 7 -13.11 9.89 2.37
CA ILE A 7 -11.69 10.25 2.24
C ILE A 7 -11.08 9.77 0.92
N GLN A 8 -11.55 8.66 0.37
CA GLN A 8 -11.05 8.10 -0.88
C GLN A 8 -11.05 9.12 -2.05
N PRO A 9 -12.09 9.93 -2.27
CA PRO A 9 -12.07 11.01 -3.28
C PRO A 9 -11.06 12.13 -2.95
N LEU A 10 -10.84 12.45 -1.68
CA LEU A 10 -9.95 13.54 -1.24
C LEU A 10 -8.47 13.23 -1.49
N VAL A 11 -8.08 11.95 -1.46
CA VAL A 11 -6.71 11.51 -1.78
C VAL A 11 -6.40 11.67 -3.28
N GLY A 12 -7.41 11.92 -4.12
CA GLY A 12 -7.23 12.45 -5.49
C GLY A 12 -6.50 11.55 -6.49
N THR A 13 -6.26 10.28 -6.15
CA THR A 13 -5.43 9.38 -6.96
C THR A 13 -6.20 8.13 -7.33
N LYS A 14 -6.53 8.02 -8.63
CA LYS A 14 -7.31 6.91 -9.22
C LYS A 14 -6.71 5.52 -8.94
N ASP A 15 -5.40 5.48 -8.75
CA ASP A 15 -4.63 4.25 -8.61
C ASP A 15 -4.23 3.93 -7.17
N ILE A 16 -4.78 4.65 -6.18
CA ILE A 16 -4.54 4.44 -4.76
C ILE A 16 -5.86 4.07 -4.05
N VAL A 17 -5.80 3.15 -3.10
CA VAL A 17 -6.91 2.73 -2.26
C VAL A 17 -6.57 3.01 -0.79
N VAL A 18 -7.48 3.67 -0.07
CA VAL A 18 -7.40 3.86 1.37
C VAL A 18 -7.78 2.56 2.08
N LYS A 19 -6.82 1.97 2.81
CA LYS A 19 -7.07 0.79 3.64
C LYS A 19 -7.62 1.16 4.99
N ASP A 20 -7.03 2.16 5.63
CA ASP A 20 -7.34 2.46 7.02
C ASP A 20 -7.09 3.92 7.38
N LEU A 21 -7.69 4.32 8.49
CA LEU A 21 -7.70 5.68 8.99
C LEU A 21 -7.52 5.61 10.49
N PHE A 22 -6.48 6.24 11.00
CA PHE A 22 -6.22 6.28 12.43
C PHE A 22 -5.69 7.64 12.85
N PHE A 23 -5.93 7.97 14.12
CA PHE A 23 -5.38 9.17 14.71
C PHE A 23 -3.99 8.87 15.26
N ASP A 24 -2.98 9.54 14.74
CA ASP A 24 -1.63 9.50 15.26
C ASP A 24 -1.47 10.61 16.30
N ALA A 25 -1.44 10.21 17.56
CA ALA A 25 -1.30 11.12 18.70
C ALA A 25 0.09 11.75 18.80
N VAL A 26 1.12 11.14 18.20
CA VAL A 26 2.51 11.65 18.26
C VAL A 26 2.64 12.89 17.39
N VAL A 27 2.03 12.87 16.20
CA VAL A 27 2.04 14.01 15.27
C VAL A 27 0.74 14.84 15.33
N ASN A 28 -0.19 14.47 16.22
CA ASN A 28 -1.50 15.10 16.38
C ASN A 28 -2.23 15.26 15.03
N ALA A 29 -2.26 14.18 14.23
CA ALA A 29 -2.81 14.20 12.88
C ALA A 29 -3.57 12.91 12.56
N PHE A 30 -4.49 13.00 11.59
CA PHE A 30 -5.11 11.82 11.00
C PHE A 30 -4.17 11.22 9.95
N ALA A 31 -3.72 10.00 10.21
CA ALA A 31 -2.93 9.21 9.28
C ALA A 31 -3.86 8.37 8.39
N VAL A 32 -3.57 8.39 7.09
CA VAL A 32 -4.29 7.60 6.09
C VAL A 32 -3.38 6.50 5.61
N ALA A 33 -3.71 5.24 5.95
CA ALA A 33 -3.03 4.09 5.36
C ALA A 33 -3.57 3.89 3.94
N ALA A 34 -2.70 4.09 2.95
CA ALA A 34 -3.04 3.98 1.53
C ALA A 34 -2.10 2.99 0.83
N GLN A 35 -2.59 2.31 -0.21
CA GLN A 35 -1.78 1.45 -1.06
C GLN A 35 -2.16 1.59 -2.53
N PRO A 36 -1.28 1.23 -3.48
CA PRO A 36 -1.69 1.09 -4.86
C PRO A 36 -2.83 0.09 -5.02
N THR A 37 -3.69 0.33 -6.01
CA THR A 37 -4.69 -0.65 -6.46
C THR A 37 -4.01 -1.96 -6.84
N LYS A 38 -4.74 -3.09 -6.79
CA LYS A 38 -4.19 -4.40 -7.20
C LYS A 38 -3.53 -4.40 -8.59
N LYS A 39 -4.00 -3.55 -9.50
CA LYS A 39 -3.44 -3.41 -10.85
C LYS A 39 -2.05 -2.75 -10.84
N GLU A 40 -1.87 -1.75 -9.98
CA GLU A 40 -0.63 -0.97 -9.85
C GLU A 40 0.32 -1.51 -8.77
N GLN A 41 -0.13 -2.48 -7.96
CA GLN A 41 0.75 -3.21 -7.05
C GLN A 41 1.91 -3.84 -7.83
N CYS A 42 3.11 -3.67 -7.28
CA CYS A 42 4.36 -4.16 -7.85
C CYS A 42 4.64 -3.63 -9.25
N ARG A 43 4.20 -2.41 -9.58
CA ARG A 43 4.66 -1.71 -10.78
C ARG A 43 5.60 -0.59 -10.40
N CYS A 44 6.65 -0.41 -11.19
CA CYS A 44 7.51 0.76 -11.04
C CYS A 44 6.72 2.02 -11.39
N SER A 45 6.69 3.02 -10.51
CA SER A 45 6.01 4.30 -10.76
C SER A 45 6.58 5.08 -11.95
N ARG A 46 7.79 4.75 -12.40
CA ARG A 46 8.47 5.43 -13.51
C ARG A 46 8.31 4.71 -14.84
N CYS A 47 8.40 3.37 -14.86
CA CYS A 47 8.38 2.60 -16.11
C CYS A 47 7.20 1.63 -16.24
N HIS A 48 6.33 1.55 -15.22
CA HIS A 48 5.12 0.70 -15.13
C HIS A 48 5.32 -0.80 -15.38
N ARG A 49 6.57 -1.26 -15.50
CA ARG A 49 6.92 -2.67 -15.56
C ARG A 49 6.66 -3.32 -14.22
N LYS A 50 6.20 -4.58 -14.27
CA LYS A 50 5.99 -5.40 -13.07
C LYS A 50 7.36 -5.68 -12.44
N ALA A 51 7.55 -5.20 -11.22
CA ALA A 51 8.65 -5.60 -10.35
C ALA A 51 8.23 -6.86 -9.56
N PRO A 52 9.16 -7.77 -9.21
CA PRO A 52 8.88 -8.76 -8.19
C PRO A 52 8.50 -8.05 -6.87
N TYR A 53 7.64 -8.68 -6.06
CA TYR A 53 7.38 -8.19 -4.70
C TYR A 53 8.72 -8.07 -3.97
N TYR A 54 8.91 -7.02 -3.18
CA TYR A 54 10.09 -6.90 -2.31
C TYR A 54 10.19 -8.12 -1.35
N ASP A 55 9.05 -8.73 -1.02
CA ASP A 55 8.95 -9.93 -0.18
C ASP A 55 9.03 -11.26 -0.95
N ALA A 56 9.25 -11.26 -2.27
CA ALA A 56 9.36 -12.49 -3.05
C ALA A 56 10.66 -13.28 -2.77
N THR A 57 11.63 -12.68 -2.07
CA THR A 57 12.91 -13.30 -1.71
C THR A 57 12.96 -13.86 -0.28
N SER A 58 11.92 -13.71 0.55
CA SER A 58 11.92 -14.21 1.93
C SER A 58 11.31 -15.60 2.13
N LEU A 59 10.82 -16.26 1.07
CA LEU A 59 10.24 -17.61 1.15
C LEU A 59 11.15 -18.73 0.60
N THR A 60 12.40 -18.45 0.28
CA THR A 60 13.34 -19.47 -0.25
C THR A 60 14.65 -19.60 0.53
N ALA A 61 14.74 -19.05 1.75
CA ALA A 61 15.98 -19.08 2.55
C ALA A 61 15.91 -19.95 3.83
N GLU A 62 14.83 -20.72 4.04
CA GLU A 62 14.70 -21.63 5.20
C GLU A 62 14.40 -23.08 4.77
N ALA A 63 15.06 -23.54 3.70
CA ALA A 63 15.00 -24.94 3.29
C ALA A 63 16.36 -25.44 2.82
N GLU A 64 17.43 -25.13 3.57
CA GLU A 64 18.73 -25.80 3.40
C GLU A 64 19.63 -25.54 4.62
N THR A 65 19.41 -26.30 5.68
CA THR A 65 20.48 -26.82 6.55
C THR A 65 19.91 -27.89 7.48
N LEU A 66 20.34 -29.13 7.20
CA LEU A 66 20.49 -30.20 8.20
C LEU A 66 21.45 -29.76 9.30
#